data_AF-A0A1H3U8P8-F1
#
_entry.id   AF-A0A1H3U8P8-F1
#
_cell.length_a   1.000
_cell.length_b   1.000
_cell.length_c   1.000
_cell.angle_alpha   90.00
_cell.angle_beta   90.00
_cell.angle_gamma   90.00
#
_symmetry.space_group_name_H-M   'P 1'
#
loop_
_entity.id
_entity.type
_entity.pdbx_description
1 polymer ?
#
loop_
_entity_poly.entity_id
_entity_poly.type
_entity_poly.pdbx_seq_one_letter_code
_entity_poly.pdbx_strand_id
1 'polypeptide(L)'
;MLIAELATWISAGLAIVAVGLAGWQLWLARRAAREALERAEAMRRLAAAVESNAAKAAGSAQAARAQAERAWEQVKLADRQLEEARQERRTATQTEQWEWAYAVTTVARELVDTGQELIRSALDTQVAPHHRVAAERYYRQTTRRWQETMIKAVARTSPPLEVQQQFVTFSDVHQRLHGHLGVLLRAVETSTLAEGDALTKQILGLRHELNNAHRNLQRTVSATLTAPESPTQQIAAAPGS
;
A
#
# COMPACT_ATOMS: atom_id res chain seq x y z
N MET A 1 -117.07 44.22 15.65
CA MET A 1 -116.23 43.81 16.81
C MET A 1 -115.52 42.47 16.65
N LEU A 2 -115.94 41.56 15.76
CA LEU A 2 -115.37 40.20 15.63
C LEU A 2 -114.02 40.09 14.87
N ILE A 3 -113.62 41.07 14.06
CA ILE A 3 -112.41 40.99 13.22
C ILE A 3 -111.13 41.37 14.00
N ALA A 4 -111.25 42.21 15.04
CA ALA A 4 -110.11 42.67 15.84
C ALA A 4 -109.57 41.59 16.79
N GLU A 5 -110.44 40.75 17.37
CA GLU A 5 -110.04 39.62 18.24
C GLU A 5 -109.34 38.50 17.48
N LEU A 6 -109.78 38.21 16.24
CA LEU A 6 -109.18 37.12 15.45
C LEU A 6 -107.76 37.48 14.96
N ALA A 7 -107.53 38.76 14.66
CA ALA A 7 -106.21 39.28 14.29
C ALA A 7 -105.20 39.24 15.47
N THR A 8 -105.65 39.45 16.71
CA THR A 8 -104.80 39.34 17.90
C THR A 8 -104.43 37.90 18.24
N TRP A 9 -105.31 36.93 18.01
CA TRP A 9 -104.99 35.51 18.22
C TRP A 9 -104.02 34.96 17.16
N ILE A 10 -104.15 35.37 15.89
CA ILE A 10 -103.23 34.97 14.83
C ILE A 10 -101.84 35.59 15.04
N SER A 11 -101.76 36.86 15.46
CA SER A 11 -100.49 37.51 15.74
C SER A 11 -99.80 36.94 16.99
N ALA A 12 -100.55 36.55 18.02
CA ALA A 12 -100.02 35.84 19.18
C ALA A 12 -99.48 34.44 18.79
N GLY A 13 -100.19 33.71 17.93
CA GLY A 13 -99.72 32.42 17.41
C GLY A 13 -98.42 32.54 16.59
N LEU A 14 -98.34 33.54 15.71
CA LEU A 14 -97.13 33.83 14.93
C LEU A 14 -95.95 34.27 15.81
N ALA A 15 -96.21 35.02 16.88
CA ALA A 15 -95.17 35.41 17.82
C ALA A 15 -94.55 34.20 18.55
N ILE A 16 -95.37 33.22 18.93
CA ILE A 16 -94.90 31.98 19.57
C ILE A 16 -94.05 31.15 18.58
N VAL A 17 -94.49 31.05 17.32
CA VAL A 17 -93.73 30.35 16.27
C VAL A 17 -92.40 31.05 15.98
N ALA A 18 -92.39 32.39 15.94
CA ALA A 18 -91.16 33.16 15.74
C ALA A 18 -90.17 32.98 16.90
N VAL A 19 -90.64 32.95 18.14
CA VAL A 19 -89.81 32.66 19.33
C VAL A 19 -89.28 31.22 19.29
N GLY A 20 -90.09 30.26 18.87
CA GLY A 20 -89.67 28.86 18.67
C GLY A 20 -88.58 28.72 17.61
N LEU A 21 -88.74 29.37 16.46
CA LEU A 21 -87.75 29.41 15.39
C LEU A 21 -86.46 30.13 15.80
N ALA A 22 -86.57 31.24 16.53
CA ALA A 22 -85.42 31.95 17.08
C ALA A 22 -84.66 31.10 18.12
N GLY A 23 -85.37 30.36 18.97
CA GLY A 23 -84.79 29.42 19.92
C GLY A 23 -84.08 28.24 19.22
N TRP A 24 -84.67 27.72 18.15
CA TRP A 24 -84.08 26.66 17.32
C TRP A 24 -82.82 27.14 16.59
N GLN A 25 -82.86 28.33 15.99
CA GLN A 25 -81.70 28.98 15.36
C GLN A 25 -80.58 29.21 16.37
N LEU A 26 -80.90 29.67 17.59
CA LEU A 26 -79.92 29.85 18.67
C LEU A 26 -79.31 28.52 19.11
N TRP A 27 -80.11 27.45 19.18
CA TRP A 27 -79.63 26.12 19.51
C TRP A 27 -78.68 25.57 18.44
N LEU A 28 -79.04 25.69 17.15
CA LEU A 28 -78.17 25.32 16.04
C LEU A 28 -76.88 26.14 16.01
N ALA A 29 -76.96 27.45 16.23
CA ALA A 29 -75.80 28.32 16.30
C ALA A 29 -74.87 27.95 17.48
N ARG A 30 -75.44 27.59 18.65
CA ARG A 30 -74.66 27.09 19.80
C ARG A 30 -74.00 25.76 19.51
N ARG A 31 -74.68 24.85 18.81
CA ARG A 31 -74.12 23.56 18.41
C ARG A 31 -72.98 23.73 17.40
N ALA A 32 -73.17 24.55 16.38
CA ALA A 32 -72.14 24.90 15.40
C ALA A 32 -70.93 25.59 16.06
N ALA A 33 -71.17 26.48 17.04
CA ALA A 33 -70.11 27.12 17.80
C ALA A 33 -69.30 26.12 18.65
N ARG A 34 -69.96 25.12 19.25
CA ARG A 34 -69.27 24.04 20.00
C ARG A 34 -68.44 23.15 19.08
N GLU A 35 -69.00 22.72 17.94
CA GLU A 35 -68.27 21.92 16.94
C GLU A 35 -67.08 22.70 16.34
N ALA A 36 -67.22 24.02 16.15
CA ALA A 36 -66.13 24.88 15.70
C ALA A 36 -65.02 25.01 16.77
N LEU A 37 -65.38 25.10 18.05
CA LEU A 37 -64.41 25.11 19.17
C LEU A 37 -63.66 23.77 19.26
N GLU A 38 -64.35 22.65 19.17
CA GLU A 38 -63.73 21.32 19.20
C GLU A 38 -62.77 21.11 18.03
N ARG A 39 -63.15 21.54 16.81
CA ARG A 39 -62.26 21.51 15.64
C ARG A 39 -61.06 22.44 15.80
N ALA A 40 -61.25 23.63 16.35
CA ALA A 40 -60.16 24.57 16.61
C ALA A 40 -59.16 24.01 17.66
N GLU A 41 -59.64 23.33 18.70
CA GLU A 41 -58.79 22.65 19.68
C GLU A 41 -58.06 21.45 19.08
N ALA A 42 -58.73 20.64 18.26
CA ALA A 42 -58.10 19.53 17.54
C ALA A 42 -57.01 20.03 16.58
N MET A 43 -57.26 21.11 15.83
CA MET A 43 -56.27 21.74 14.97
C MET A 43 -55.08 22.30 15.75
N ARG A 44 -55.31 22.93 16.91
CA ARG A 44 -54.20 23.40 17.79
C ARG A 44 -53.34 22.25 18.31
N ARG A 45 -53.95 21.14 18.70
CA ARG A 45 -53.21 19.93 19.15
C ARG A 45 -52.40 19.32 18.01
N LEU A 46 -52.97 19.23 16.81
CA LEU A 46 -52.26 18.76 15.62
C LEU A 46 -51.11 19.71 15.24
N ALA A 47 -51.33 21.02 15.28
CA ALA A 47 -50.28 22.01 15.03
C ALA A 47 -49.12 21.88 16.04
N ALA A 48 -49.43 21.74 17.33
CA ALA A 48 -48.41 21.51 18.37
C ALA A 48 -47.67 20.18 18.18
N ALA A 49 -48.35 19.12 17.75
CA ALA A 49 -47.73 17.84 17.44
C ALA A 49 -46.82 17.91 16.20
N VAL A 50 -47.24 18.65 15.17
CA VAL A 50 -46.44 18.90 13.95
C VAL A 50 -45.20 19.72 14.29
N GLU A 51 -45.34 20.77 15.09
CA GLU A 51 -44.21 21.60 15.55
C GLU A 51 -43.21 20.79 16.38
N SER A 52 -43.69 19.96 17.31
CA SER A 52 -42.84 19.04 18.09
C SER A 52 -42.13 18.02 17.21
N ASN A 53 -42.83 17.44 16.23
CA ASN A 53 -42.24 16.48 15.29
C ASN A 53 -41.24 17.14 14.35
N ALA A 54 -41.51 18.36 13.89
CA ALA A 54 -40.58 19.15 13.08
C ALA A 54 -39.31 19.49 13.86
N ALA A 55 -39.44 19.88 15.14
CA ALA A 55 -38.30 20.12 16.03
C ALA A 55 -37.48 18.85 16.27
N LYS A 56 -38.12 17.69 16.49
CA LYS A 56 -37.44 16.39 16.61
C LYS A 56 -36.73 15.99 15.32
N ALA A 57 -37.37 16.19 14.16
CA ALA A 57 -36.78 15.91 12.86
C ALA A 57 -35.55 16.79 12.61
N ALA A 58 -35.64 18.10 12.89
CA ALA A 58 -34.51 19.03 12.80
C ALA A 58 -33.35 18.63 13.73
N GLY A 59 -33.65 18.25 14.98
CA GLY A 59 -32.65 17.74 15.93
C GLY A 59 -31.97 16.45 15.45
N SER A 60 -32.74 15.52 14.89
CA SER A 60 -32.20 14.27 14.33
C SER A 60 -31.34 14.51 13.09
N ALA A 61 -31.72 15.45 12.22
CA ALA A 61 -30.93 15.83 11.05
C ALA A 61 -29.60 16.48 11.44
N GLN A 62 -29.60 17.33 12.48
CA GLN A 62 -28.37 17.93 13.00
C GLN A 62 -27.45 16.88 13.64
N ALA A 63 -28.01 15.93 14.40
CA ALA A 63 -27.24 14.82 14.96
C ALA A 63 -26.64 13.92 13.86
N ALA A 64 -27.40 13.62 12.80
CA ALA A 64 -26.93 12.85 11.66
C ALA A 64 -25.78 13.55 10.91
N ARG A 65 -25.88 14.88 10.72
CA ARG A 65 -24.78 15.68 10.15
C ARG A 65 -23.52 15.63 11.01
N ALA A 66 -23.66 15.82 12.32
CA ALA A 66 -22.52 15.74 13.24
C ALA A 66 -21.89 14.34 13.30
N GLN A 67 -22.70 13.27 13.16
CA GLN A 67 -22.19 11.91 13.05
C GLN A 67 -21.45 11.68 11.72
N ALA A 68 -22.00 12.19 10.62
CA ALA A 68 -21.36 12.10 9.30
C ALA A 68 -20.02 12.86 9.26
N GLU A 69 -19.94 14.04 9.87
CA GLU A 69 -18.69 14.80 10.00
C GLU A 69 -17.63 14.02 10.79
N ARG A 70 -18.01 13.43 11.94
CA ARG A 70 -17.09 12.60 12.72
C ARG A 70 -16.64 11.35 11.98
N ALA A 71 -17.56 10.68 11.28
CA ALA A 71 -17.24 9.52 10.45
C ALA A 71 -16.27 9.92 9.31
N TRP A 72 -16.45 11.09 8.72
CA TRP A 72 -15.57 11.62 7.69
C TRP A 72 -14.17 11.94 8.23
N GLU A 73 -14.06 12.52 9.42
CA GLU A 73 -12.75 12.71 10.07
C GLU A 73 -12.06 11.37 10.37
N GLN A 74 -12.82 10.34 10.76
CA GLN A 74 -12.27 8.98 10.93
C GLN A 74 -11.75 8.39 9.61
N VAL A 75 -12.47 8.59 8.50
CA VAL A 75 -12.02 8.18 7.17
C VAL A 75 -10.72 8.88 6.77
N LYS A 76 -10.62 10.20 6.99
CA LYS A 76 -9.39 10.95 6.71
C LYS A 76 -8.19 10.45 7.53
N LEU A 77 -8.41 10.14 8.81
CA LEU A 77 -7.36 9.60 9.67
C LEU A 77 -6.90 8.23 9.19
N ALA A 78 -7.83 7.35 8.82
CA ALA A 78 -7.51 6.03 8.29
C ALA A 78 -6.75 6.11 6.95
N ASP A 79 -7.10 7.07 6.09
CA ASP A 79 -6.41 7.29 4.81
C ASP A 79 -4.96 7.77 5.04
N ARG A 80 -4.74 8.73 5.94
CA ARG A 80 -3.39 9.16 6.34
C ARG A 80 -2.56 8.02 6.92
N GLN A 81 -3.13 7.21 7.81
CA GLN A 81 -2.43 6.05 8.39
C GLN A 81 -2.08 5.01 7.32
N LEU A 82 -2.94 4.82 6.32
CA LEU A 82 -2.66 3.93 5.19
C LEU A 82 -1.53 4.47 4.31
N GLU A 83 -1.49 5.78 4.06
CA GLU A 83 -0.39 6.44 3.34
C GLU A 83 0.94 6.33 4.09
N GLU A 84 0.94 6.60 5.40
CA GLU A 84 2.10 6.42 6.27
C GLU A 84 2.61 4.99 6.23
N ALA A 85 1.72 4.00 6.43
CA ALA A 85 2.09 2.58 6.38
C ALA A 85 2.63 2.16 4.99
N ARG A 86 2.08 2.69 3.90
CA ARG A 86 2.59 2.46 2.55
C ARG A 86 3.99 3.04 2.38
N GLN A 87 4.21 4.25 2.90
CA GLN A 87 5.51 4.92 2.81
C GLN A 87 6.57 4.22 3.66
N GLU A 88 6.24 3.80 4.87
CA GLU A 88 7.11 2.99 5.73
C GLU A 88 7.48 1.67 5.03
N ARG A 89 6.50 0.98 4.43
CA ARG A 89 6.75 -0.26 3.70
C ARG A 89 7.68 -0.07 2.50
N ARG A 90 7.51 1.00 1.72
CA ARG A 90 8.41 1.35 0.61
C ARG A 90 9.83 1.61 1.10
N THR A 91 9.96 2.40 2.16
CA THR A 91 11.26 2.75 2.76
C THR A 91 11.97 1.50 3.29
N ALA A 92 11.24 0.62 4.00
CA ALA A 92 11.77 -0.65 4.48
C ALA A 92 12.23 -1.56 3.32
N THR A 93 11.46 -1.62 2.24
CA THR A 93 11.80 -2.40 1.03
C THR A 93 13.06 -1.85 0.35
N GLN A 94 13.16 -0.52 0.22
CA GLN A 94 14.33 0.13 -0.38
C GLN A 94 15.58 -0.08 0.47
N THR A 95 15.48 0.02 1.80
CA THR A 95 16.59 -0.28 2.73
C THR A 95 17.05 -1.73 2.57
N GLU A 96 16.14 -2.69 2.56
CA GLU A 96 16.48 -4.10 2.35
C GLU A 96 17.16 -4.32 0.98
N GLN A 97 16.69 -3.67 -0.08
CA GLN A 97 17.33 -3.73 -1.40
C GLN A 97 18.77 -3.20 -1.37
N TRP A 98 19.01 -2.07 -0.69
CA TRP A 98 20.36 -1.51 -0.53
C TRP A 98 21.28 -2.42 0.28
N GLU A 99 20.81 -2.97 1.38
CA GLU A 99 21.59 -3.87 2.24
C GLU A 99 22.05 -5.11 1.47
N TRP A 100 21.13 -5.76 0.75
CA TRP A 100 21.47 -6.94 -0.04
C TRP A 100 22.34 -6.63 -1.24
N ALA A 101 22.11 -5.51 -1.92
CA ALA A 101 22.97 -5.05 -3.01
C ALA A 101 24.41 -4.80 -2.53
N TYR A 102 24.57 -4.14 -1.39
CA TYR A 102 25.87 -3.91 -0.76
C TYR A 102 26.53 -5.23 -0.36
N ALA A 103 25.80 -6.12 0.30
CA ALA A 103 26.32 -7.42 0.74
C ALA A 103 26.81 -8.26 -0.44
N VAL A 104 26.02 -8.36 -1.52
CA VAL A 104 26.38 -9.08 -2.74
C VAL A 104 27.64 -8.46 -3.35
N THR A 105 27.63 -7.17 -3.66
CA THR A 105 28.78 -6.55 -4.34
C THR A 105 30.06 -6.62 -3.51
N THR A 106 29.95 -6.53 -2.18
CA THR A 106 31.09 -6.70 -1.26
C THR A 106 31.63 -8.12 -1.29
N VAL A 107 30.79 -9.14 -1.16
CA VAL A 107 31.24 -10.55 -1.16
C VAL A 107 31.76 -10.97 -2.54
N ALA A 108 31.18 -10.44 -3.63
CA ALA A 108 31.71 -10.63 -4.98
C ALA A 108 33.15 -10.10 -5.11
N ARG A 109 33.41 -8.93 -4.53
CA ARG A 109 34.75 -8.34 -4.48
C ARG A 109 35.71 -9.18 -3.67
N GLU A 110 35.31 -9.59 -2.46
CA GLU A 110 36.12 -10.49 -1.62
C GLU A 110 36.45 -11.78 -2.38
N LEU A 111 35.51 -12.34 -3.14
CA LEU A 111 35.73 -13.55 -3.94
C LEU A 111 36.75 -13.33 -5.05
N VAL A 112 36.68 -12.20 -5.74
CA VAL A 112 37.67 -11.81 -6.75
C VAL A 112 39.05 -11.66 -6.12
N ASP A 113 39.15 -10.96 -4.99
CA ASP A 113 40.43 -10.70 -4.31
C ASP A 113 41.06 -11.99 -3.80
N THR A 114 40.27 -12.87 -3.18
CA THR A 114 40.74 -14.18 -2.70
C THR A 114 41.12 -15.13 -3.82
N GLY A 115 40.41 -15.11 -4.94
CA GLY A 115 40.79 -15.86 -6.14
C GLY A 115 42.14 -15.39 -6.70
N GLN A 116 42.37 -14.08 -6.74
CA GLN A 116 43.66 -13.52 -7.17
C GLN A 116 44.80 -13.92 -6.25
N GLU A 117 44.57 -13.85 -4.94
CA GLU A 117 45.55 -14.20 -3.93
C GLU A 117 45.91 -15.69 -3.95
N LEU A 118 44.93 -16.56 -4.22
CA LEU A 118 45.15 -17.99 -4.42
C LEU A 118 45.99 -18.26 -5.67
N ILE A 119 45.68 -17.60 -6.79
CA ILE A 119 46.48 -17.71 -8.03
C ILE A 119 47.93 -17.28 -7.77
N ARG A 120 48.11 -16.12 -7.13
CA ARG A 120 49.42 -15.58 -6.79
C ARG A 120 50.20 -16.56 -5.91
N SER A 121 49.58 -17.03 -4.82
CA SER A 121 50.21 -17.96 -3.89
C SER A 121 50.53 -19.31 -4.52
N ALA A 122 49.72 -19.79 -5.46
CA ALA A 122 49.94 -21.05 -6.15
C ALA A 122 51.10 -20.99 -7.16
N LEU A 123 51.24 -19.87 -7.88
CA LEU A 123 52.28 -19.70 -8.90
C LEU A 123 53.62 -19.22 -8.34
N ASP A 124 53.62 -18.61 -7.15
CA ASP A 124 54.83 -18.11 -6.51
C ASP A 124 55.59 -19.22 -5.79
N THR A 125 56.77 -19.58 -6.32
CA THR A 125 57.65 -20.62 -5.75
C THR A 125 58.28 -20.21 -4.42
N GLN A 126 58.28 -18.92 -4.08
CA GLN A 126 58.82 -18.41 -2.82
C GLN A 126 57.78 -18.45 -1.69
N VAL A 127 56.51 -18.68 -1.98
CA VAL A 127 55.45 -18.74 -0.97
C VAL A 127 55.45 -20.09 -0.26
N ALA A 128 55.58 -20.02 1.07
CA ALA A 128 55.59 -21.22 1.90
C ALA A 128 54.30 -22.05 1.73
N PRO A 129 54.38 -23.39 1.72
CA PRO A 129 53.22 -24.26 1.45
C PRO A 129 52.00 -24.00 2.34
N HIS A 130 52.22 -23.63 3.61
CA HIS A 130 51.12 -23.35 4.55
C HIS A 130 50.30 -22.09 4.17
N HIS A 131 50.91 -21.11 3.51
CA HIS A 131 50.20 -19.93 3.00
C HIS A 131 49.27 -20.29 1.84
N ARG A 132 49.68 -21.22 0.96
CA ARG A 132 48.83 -21.74 -0.12
C ARG A 132 47.58 -22.43 0.43
N VAL A 133 47.75 -23.30 1.43
CA VAL A 133 46.64 -24.00 2.10
C VAL A 133 45.69 -23.01 2.80
N ALA A 134 46.23 -21.98 3.43
CA ALA A 134 45.43 -20.93 4.05
C ALA A 134 44.64 -20.12 3.02
N ALA A 135 45.27 -19.70 1.91
CA ALA A 135 44.63 -19.00 0.81
C ALA A 135 43.51 -19.84 0.18
N GLU A 136 43.74 -21.14 -0.03
CA GLU A 136 42.73 -22.05 -0.57
C GLU A 136 41.54 -22.18 0.36
N ARG A 137 41.78 -22.36 1.67
CA ARG A 137 40.71 -22.45 2.68
C ARG A 137 39.86 -21.18 2.68
N TYR A 138 40.50 -20.03 2.68
CA TYR A 138 39.81 -18.75 2.68
C TYR A 138 39.00 -18.55 1.40
N TYR A 139 39.57 -18.83 0.23
CA TYR A 139 38.85 -18.81 -1.04
C TYR A 139 37.60 -19.71 -1.06
N ARG A 140 37.70 -20.95 -0.54
CA ARG A 140 36.56 -21.87 -0.43
C ARG A 140 35.47 -21.34 0.52
N GLN A 141 35.87 -20.72 1.63
CA GLN A 141 34.93 -20.09 2.56
C GLN A 141 34.20 -18.91 1.91
N THR A 142 34.93 -18.03 1.23
CA THR A 142 34.36 -16.88 0.52
C THR A 142 33.45 -17.32 -0.63
N THR A 143 33.79 -18.41 -1.33
CA THR A 143 32.92 -19.00 -2.37
C THR A 143 31.56 -19.42 -1.80
N ARG A 144 31.54 -20.09 -0.64
CA ARG A 144 30.29 -20.47 0.03
C ARG A 144 29.49 -19.25 0.47
N ARG A 145 30.17 -18.28 1.10
CA ARG A 145 29.55 -17.01 1.52
C ARG A 145 28.93 -16.27 0.33
N TRP A 146 29.62 -16.24 -0.80
CA TRP A 146 29.10 -15.65 -2.05
C TRP A 146 27.80 -16.31 -2.49
N GLN A 147 27.79 -17.64 -2.59
CA GLN A 147 26.61 -18.40 -3.02
C GLN A 147 25.42 -18.16 -2.08
N GLU A 148 25.63 -18.25 -0.77
CA GLU A 148 24.58 -17.99 0.22
C GLU A 148 24.05 -16.56 0.16
N THR A 149 24.94 -15.58 0.00
CA THR A 149 24.58 -14.16 -0.06
C THR A 149 23.77 -13.86 -1.31
N MET A 150 24.19 -14.38 -2.46
CA MET A 150 23.49 -14.24 -3.73
C MET A 150 22.09 -14.88 -3.66
N ILE A 151 21.96 -16.10 -3.14
CA ILE A 151 20.67 -16.80 -3.00
C ILE A 151 19.72 -16.01 -2.10
N LYS A 152 20.21 -15.54 -0.94
CA LYS A 152 19.42 -14.74 0.00
C LYS A 152 19.00 -13.41 -0.60
N ALA A 153 19.89 -12.73 -1.32
CA ALA A 153 19.58 -11.49 -2.02
C ALA A 153 18.48 -11.70 -3.05
N VAL A 154 18.61 -12.69 -3.95
CA VAL A 154 17.58 -12.99 -4.96
C VAL A 154 16.23 -13.32 -4.30
N ALA A 155 16.24 -14.15 -3.26
CA ALA A 155 15.01 -14.56 -2.58
C ALA A 155 14.30 -13.42 -1.85
N ARG A 156 15.05 -12.45 -1.30
CA ARG A 156 14.50 -11.36 -0.49
C ARG A 156 14.13 -10.13 -1.30
N THR A 157 14.91 -9.80 -2.33
CA THR A 157 14.72 -8.55 -3.08
C THR A 157 14.10 -8.74 -4.45
N SER A 158 14.02 -9.98 -4.96
CA SER A 158 13.51 -10.29 -6.31
C SER A 158 14.02 -9.28 -7.35
N PRO A 159 15.36 -9.18 -7.52
CA PRO A 159 15.95 -8.07 -8.27
C PRO A 159 15.55 -8.12 -9.76
N PRO A 160 15.66 -7.00 -10.49
CA PRO A 160 15.34 -6.96 -11.92
C PRO A 160 16.15 -7.97 -12.75
N LEU A 161 15.62 -8.32 -13.93
CA LEU A 161 16.20 -9.33 -14.81
C LEU A 161 17.65 -8.99 -15.18
N GLU A 162 17.97 -7.71 -15.39
CA GLU A 162 19.32 -7.25 -15.71
C GLU A 162 20.31 -7.59 -14.60
N VAL A 163 19.93 -7.42 -13.34
CA VAL A 163 20.76 -7.77 -12.17
C VAL A 163 20.90 -9.28 -12.06
N GLN A 164 19.83 -10.04 -12.27
CA GLN A 164 19.87 -11.50 -12.27
C GLN A 164 20.83 -12.04 -13.36
N GLN A 165 20.82 -11.45 -14.55
CA GLN A 165 21.75 -11.79 -15.63
C GLN A 165 23.21 -11.52 -15.24
N GLN A 166 23.49 -10.42 -14.52
CA GLN A 166 24.83 -10.17 -14.00
C GLN A 166 25.25 -11.19 -12.94
N PHE A 167 24.34 -11.65 -12.07
CA PHE A 167 24.64 -12.74 -11.14
C PHE A 167 25.00 -14.05 -11.85
N VAL A 168 24.25 -14.41 -12.90
CA VAL A 168 24.54 -15.59 -13.71
C VAL A 168 25.89 -15.46 -14.40
N THR A 169 26.15 -14.32 -15.04
CA THR A 169 27.42 -14.06 -15.76
C THR A 169 28.61 -14.14 -14.82
N PHE A 170 28.53 -13.49 -13.65
CA PHE A 170 29.58 -13.56 -12.64
C PHE A 170 29.80 -14.99 -12.13
N SER A 171 28.71 -15.71 -11.86
CA SER A 171 28.77 -17.09 -11.37
C SER A 171 29.36 -18.06 -12.39
N ASP A 172 29.04 -17.91 -13.68
CA ASP A 172 29.60 -18.74 -14.75
C ASP A 172 31.12 -18.56 -14.87
N VAL A 173 31.58 -17.31 -14.97
CA VAL A 173 33.01 -16.98 -15.05
C VAL A 173 33.73 -17.49 -13.80
N HIS A 174 33.13 -17.29 -12.62
CA HIS A 174 33.68 -17.80 -11.36
C HIS A 174 33.75 -19.33 -11.34
N GLN A 175 32.72 -20.05 -11.78
CA GLN A 175 32.70 -21.51 -11.81
C GLN A 175 33.77 -22.06 -12.76
N ARG A 176 33.93 -21.44 -13.94
CA ARG A 176 35.02 -21.78 -14.87
C ARG A 176 36.38 -21.58 -14.21
N LEU A 177 36.60 -20.42 -13.56
CA LEU A 177 37.85 -20.17 -12.83
C LEU A 177 38.08 -21.19 -11.71
N HIS A 178 37.06 -21.46 -10.90
CA HIS A 178 37.12 -22.41 -9.79
C HIS A 178 37.58 -23.80 -10.24
N GLY A 179 37.07 -24.30 -11.36
CA GLY A 179 37.52 -25.55 -11.96
C GLY A 179 39.01 -25.56 -12.31
N HIS A 180 39.50 -24.49 -12.95
CA HIS A 180 40.91 -24.38 -13.33
C HIS A 180 41.83 -24.18 -12.13
N LEU A 181 41.37 -23.50 -11.07
CA LEU A 181 42.12 -23.38 -9.81
C LEU A 181 42.37 -24.75 -9.17
N GLY A 182 41.38 -25.65 -9.19
CA GLY A 182 41.56 -27.02 -8.71
C GLY A 182 42.63 -27.80 -9.47
N VAL A 183 42.71 -27.61 -10.79
CA VAL A 183 43.76 -28.21 -11.63
C VAL A 183 45.12 -27.59 -11.34
N LEU A 184 45.20 -26.27 -11.22
CA LEU A 184 46.43 -25.55 -10.90
C LEU A 184 47.04 -26.00 -9.58
N LEU A 185 46.23 -26.05 -8.52
CA LEU A 185 46.70 -26.45 -7.20
C LEU A 185 47.29 -27.87 -7.23
N ARG A 186 46.62 -28.80 -7.91
CA ARG A 186 47.13 -30.16 -8.10
C ARG A 186 48.42 -30.21 -8.94
N ALA A 187 48.51 -29.40 -9.99
CA ALA A 187 49.70 -29.34 -10.84
C ALA A 187 50.92 -28.80 -10.07
N VAL A 188 50.70 -27.80 -9.21
CA VAL A 188 51.72 -27.23 -8.31
C VAL A 188 52.13 -28.23 -7.24
N GLU A 189 51.19 -28.93 -6.61
CA GLU A 189 51.48 -29.97 -5.60
C GLU A 189 52.31 -31.13 -6.18
N THR A 190 52.03 -31.51 -7.43
CA THR A 190 52.71 -32.62 -8.12
C THR A 190 53.95 -32.18 -8.89
N SER A 191 54.29 -30.89 -8.88
CA SER A 191 55.41 -30.31 -9.65
C SER A 191 55.33 -30.63 -11.16
N THR A 192 54.11 -30.69 -11.71
CA THR A 192 53.83 -30.97 -13.14
C THR A 192 53.55 -29.71 -13.96
N LEU A 193 53.57 -28.53 -13.32
CA LEU A 193 53.34 -27.25 -13.98
C LEU A 193 54.58 -26.85 -14.81
N ALA A 194 54.44 -26.81 -16.13
CA ALA A 194 55.51 -26.40 -17.04
C ALA A 194 55.62 -24.87 -17.16
N GLU A 195 56.80 -24.37 -17.48
CA GLU A 195 57.00 -22.94 -17.75
C GLU A 195 56.28 -22.55 -19.05
N GLY A 196 55.41 -21.54 -19.01
CA GLY A 196 54.60 -21.13 -20.16
C GLY A 196 53.33 -21.97 -20.42
N ASP A 197 52.92 -22.80 -19.45
CA ASP A 197 51.73 -23.67 -19.53
C ASP A 197 50.46 -22.91 -19.97
N ALA A 198 49.70 -23.54 -20.87
CA ALA A 198 48.41 -23.05 -21.33
C ALA A 198 47.42 -22.88 -20.17
N LEU A 199 47.51 -23.73 -19.14
CA LEU A 199 46.69 -23.62 -17.94
C LEU A 199 46.88 -22.27 -17.23
N THR A 200 48.13 -21.84 -17.04
CA THR A 200 48.45 -20.56 -16.40
C THR A 200 47.90 -19.39 -17.22
N LYS A 201 48.02 -19.43 -18.55
CA LYS A 201 47.44 -18.40 -19.43
C LYS A 201 45.92 -18.34 -19.34
N GLN A 202 45.25 -19.51 -19.34
CA GLN A 202 43.79 -19.60 -19.19
C GLN A 202 43.31 -19.04 -17.84
N ILE A 203 43.99 -19.37 -16.75
CA ILE A 203 43.66 -18.87 -15.41
C ILE A 203 43.83 -17.36 -15.31
N LEU A 204 44.91 -16.81 -15.87
CA LEU A 204 45.11 -15.35 -15.92
C LEU A 204 44.04 -14.65 -16.78
N GLY A 205 43.61 -15.27 -17.88
CA GLY A 205 42.47 -14.80 -18.69
C GLY A 205 41.17 -14.79 -17.90
N LEU A 206 40.81 -15.92 -17.27
CA LEU A 206 39.60 -16.05 -16.45
C LEU A 206 39.62 -15.12 -15.22
N ARG A 207 40.79 -14.86 -14.64
CA ARG A 207 40.97 -13.85 -13.60
C ARG A 207 40.57 -12.45 -14.11
N HIS A 208 40.99 -12.09 -15.33
CA HIS A 208 40.64 -10.82 -15.92
C HIS A 208 39.14 -10.74 -16.26
N GLU A 209 38.58 -11.81 -16.83
CA GLU A 209 37.14 -11.94 -17.09
C GLU A 209 36.32 -11.78 -15.80
N LEU A 210 36.73 -12.43 -14.70
CA LEU A 210 36.02 -12.36 -13.42
C LEU A 210 36.03 -10.93 -12.84
N ASN A 211 37.16 -10.23 -12.95
CA ASN A 211 37.26 -8.82 -12.56
C ASN A 211 36.31 -7.94 -13.39
N ASN A 212 36.21 -8.18 -14.70
CA ASN A 212 35.31 -7.43 -15.57
C ASN A 212 33.84 -7.74 -15.25
N ALA A 213 33.50 -9.02 -15.01
CA ALA A 213 32.18 -9.43 -14.57
C ALA A 213 31.80 -8.79 -13.24
N HIS A 214 32.72 -8.71 -12.27
CA HIS A 214 32.51 -8.02 -11.01
C HIS A 214 32.18 -6.53 -11.21
N ARG A 215 32.95 -5.83 -12.05
CA ARG A 215 32.72 -4.41 -12.36
C ARG A 215 31.36 -4.19 -13.03
N ASN A 216 30.99 -5.06 -13.97
CA ASN A 216 29.69 -4.99 -14.64
C ASN A 216 28.56 -5.21 -13.63
N LEU A 217 28.68 -6.23 -12.79
CA LEU A 217 27.74 -6.49 -11.70
C LEU A 217 27.59 -5.27 -10.79
N GLN A 218 28.69 -4.69 -10.32
CA GLN A 218 28.67 -3.52 -9.46
C GLN A 218 27.98 -2.33 -10.14
N ARG A 219 28.30 -2.04 -11.41
CA ARG A 219 27.67 -0.95 -12.16
C ARG A 219 26.17 -1.15 -12.33
N THR A 220 25.72 -2.35 -12.70
CA THR A 220 24.29 -2.64 -12.89
C THR A 220 23.52 -2.56 -11.58
N VAL A 221 24.08 -3.10 -10.49
CA VAL A 221 23.47 -3.02 -9.15
C VAL A 221 23.36 -1.56 -8.70
N SER A 222 24.43 -0.77 -8.83
CA SER A 222 24.38 0.65 -8.50
C SER A 222 23.37 1.42 -9.34
N ALA A 223 23.30 1.17 -10.65
CA ALA A 223 22.34 1.83 -11.54
C ALA A 223 20.88 1.52 -11.12
N THR A 224 20.60 0.28 -10.75
CA THR A 224 19.27 -0.18 -10.33
C THR A 224 18.82 0.51 -9.05
N LEU A 225 19.72 0.75 -8.11
CA LEU A 225 19.41 1.41 -6.84
C LEU A 225 19.23 2.93 -6.98
N THR A 226 19.80 3.53 -8.02
CA THR A 226 19.67 4.97 -8.31
C THR A 226 18.49 5.32 -9.21
N ALA A 227 17.89 4.33 -9.89
CA ALA A 227 16.74 4.59 -10.74
C ALA A 227 15.49 4.81 -9.86
N PRO A 228 14.83 5.98 -9.91
CA PRO A 228 13.52 6.12 -9.30
C PRO A 228 12.57 5.13 -9.99
N GLU A 229 11.84 4.34 -9.20
CA GLU A 229 10.72 3.53 -9.72
C GLU A 229 9.82 4.46 -10.53
N SER A 230 9.94 4.43 -11.85
CA SER A 230 9.02 5.14 -12.73
C SER A 230 7.78 4.28 -12.77
N PRO A 231 6.67 4.68 -12.11
CA PRO A 231 5.47 3.87 -12.17
C PRO A 231 5.04 3.85 -13.64
N THR A 232 4.77 2.65 -14.13
CA THR A 232 4.09 2.37 -15.39
C THR A 232 2.67 2.97 -15.33
N GLN A 233 2.55 4.29 -15.38
CA GLN A 233 1.31 5.07 -15.32
C GLN A 233 0.92 5.66 -16.68
N GLN A 234 1.48 5.15 -17.79
CA GLN A 234 1.15 5.63 -19.14
C GLN A 234 0.17 4.76 -19.94
N ILE A 235 -0.39 3.68 -19.37
CA ILE A 235 -1.38 2.85 -20.09
C ILE A 235 -2.84 3.19 -19.72
N ALA A 236 -3.09 4.02 -18.69
CA ALA A 236 -4.45 4.36 -18.26
C ALA A 236 -4.92 5.79 -18.64
N ALA A 237 -4.20 6.49 -19.51
CA ALA A 237 -4.72 7.72 -20.14
C ALA A 237 -5.56 7.34 -21.37
N ALA A 238 -6.73 6.75 -21.14
CA ALA A 238 -7.78 6.71 -22.16
C ALA A 238 -8.28 8.15 -22.39
N PRO A 239 -8.28 8.69 -23.62
CA PRO A 239 -8.91 9.96 -23.90
C PRO A 239 -10.41 9.71 -24.02
N GLY A 240 -11.14 10.00 -22.94
CA GLY A 240 -12.59 10.08 -22.94
C GLY A 240 -13.01 11.53 -22.91
N SER A 241 -13.00 12.18 -24.09
CA SER A 241 -13.77 13.39 -24.38
C SER A 241 -15.20 13.02 -24.75
#